data_AF-A0A947NTK5-F1
#
_entry.id   AF-A0A947NTK5-F1
#
_cell.length_a   1.000
_cell.length_b   1.000
_cell.length_c   1.000
_cell.angle_alpha   90.00
_cell.angle_beta   90.00
_cell.angle_gamma   90.00
#
_symmetry.space_group_name_H-M   'P 1'
#
loop_
_entity.id
_entity.type
_entity.pdbx_description
1 polymer ?
#
loop_
_entity_poly.entity_id
_entity_poly.type
_entity_poly.pdbx_seq_one_letter_code
_entity_poly.pdbx_strand_id
1 'polypeptide(L)' 'MEGQESKHDRFKRLAGKRVQNAIKKIELIGNLSSPGYEYSEEDTEKIFTALQQTLDGVKESFAKRKPKIKGFEL' A
#
# COMPACT_ATOMS: atom_id res chain seq x y z
N MET A 1 -21.11 -27.48 -2.41
CA MET A 1 -20.62 -26.59 -3.47
C MET A 1 -20.21 -25.29 -2.81
N GLU A 2 -18.91 -24.99 -2.79
CA GLU A 2 -18.42 -23.71 -2.27
C GLU A 2 -18.99 -22.58 -3.12
N GLY A 3 -19.76 -21.68 -2.48
CA GLY A 3 -20.30 -20.50 -3.15
C GLY A 3 -19.16 -19.64 -3.67
N GLN A 4 -19.19 -19.29 -4.96
CA GLN A 4 -18.19 -18.41 -5.57
C GLN A 4 -18.09 -17.10 -4.78
N GLU A 5 -16.89 -16.84 -4.26
CA GLU A 5 -16.54 -15.59 -3.59
C GLU A 5 -16.83 -14.39 -4.51
N SER A 6 -17.54 -13.37 -4.00
CA SER A 6 -17.79 -12.16 -4.79
C SER A 6 -16.49 -11.42 -5.08
N LYS A 7 -16.45 -10.62 -6.16
CA LYS A 7 -15.28 -9.77 -6.45
C LYS A 7 -14.90 -8.86 -5.28
N HIS A 8 -15.89 -8.41 -4.51
CA HIS A 8 -15.69 -7.55 -3.35
C HIS A 8 -15.14 -8.30 -2.15
N ASP A 9 -15.62 -9.52 -1.88
CA ASP A 9 -15.10 -10.37 -0.81
C ASP A 9 -13.66 -10.80 -1.10
N ARG A 10 -13.38 -11.16 -2.35
CA ARG A 10 -12.02 -11.43 -2.82
C ARG A 10 -11.11 -10.22 -2.62
N PHE A 11 -11.60 -9.01 -2.93
CA PHE A 11 -10.86 -7.79 -2.67
C PHE A 11 -10.57 -7.62 -1.17
N LYS A 12 -11.57 -7.72 -0.30
CA LYS A 12 -11.41 -7.58 1.16
C LYS A 12 -10.40 -8.58 1.72
N ARG A 13 -10.53 -9.86 1.35
CA ARG A 13 -9.63 -10.93 1.82
C ARG A 13 -8.19 -10.69 1.39
N LEU A 14 -7.97 -10.35 0.11
CA LEU A 14 -6.63 -10.08 -0.40
C LEU A 14 -6.06 -8.77 0.17
N ALA A 15 -6.87 -7.72 0.27
CA ALA A 15 -6.47 -6.43 0.82
C ALA A 15 -6.05 -6.56 2.29
N GLY A 16 -6.85 -7.24 3.12
CA GLY A 16 -6.54 -7.48 4.52
C GLY A 16 -5.17 -8.16 4.70
N LYS A 17 -4.94 -9.28 3.98
CA LYS A 17 -3.65 -9.98 4.04
C LYS A 17 -2.48 -9.12 3.54
N ARG A 18 -2.67 -8.38 2.45
CA ARG A 18 -1.61 -7.54 1.84
C ARG A 18 -1.24 -6.34 2.70
N VAL A 19 -2.23 -5.65 3.27
CA VAL A 19 -2.00 -4.51 4.16
C VAL A 19 -1.27 -4.97 5.42
N GLN A 20 -1.70 -6.06 6.04
CA GLN A 20 -1.02 -6.63 7.20
C GLN A 20 0.43 -7.00 6.92
N ASN A 21 0.70 -7.62 5.77
CA ASN A 21 2.06 -7.93 5.36
C ASN A 21 2.90 -6.66 5.12
N ALA A 22 2.32 -5.63 4.51
CA ALA A 22 3.02 -4.36 4.29
C ALA A 22 3.39 -3.68 5.61
N ILE A 23 2.45 -3.62 6.58
CA ILE A 23 2.69 -3.08 7.92
C ILE A 23 3.87 -3.81 8.58
N LYS A 24 3.86 -5.14 8.58
CA LYS A 24 4.97 -5.94 9.15
C LYS A 24 6.33 -5.62 8.50
N LYS A 25 6.36 -5.39 7.18
CA LYS A 25 7.60 -5.00 6.50
C LYS A 25 8.07 -3.61 6.89
N ILE A 26 7.14 -2.66 7.05
CA ILE A 26 7.45 -1.31 7.54
C ILE A 26 7.96 -1.36 8.98
N GLU A 27 7.38 -2.18 9.85
CA GLU A 27 7.87 -2.38 11.23
C GLU A 27 9.31 -2.93 11.24
N LEU A 28 9.63 -3.89 10.36
CA LEU A 28 11.01 -4.39 10.23
C LEU A 28 11.99 -3.31 9.77
N ILE A 29 11.56 -2.38 8.91
CA ILE A 29 12.36 -1.20 8.55
C ILE A 29 12.54 -0.30 9.79
N GLY A 30 11.49 -0.10 10.57
CA GLY A 30 11.55 0.67 11.82
C GLY A 30 12.57 0.11 12.82
N ASN A 31 12.75 -1.22 12.87
CA ASN A 31 13.76 -1.86 13.72
C ASN A 31 15.22 -1.51 13.34
N LEU A 32 15.46 -0.96 12.15
CA LEU A 32 16.78 -0.45 11.75
C LEU A 32 17.17 0.82 12.51
N SER A 33 16.23 1.47 13.21
CA SER A 33 16.53 2.58 14.14
C SER A 33 17.18 2.12 15.46
N SER A 34 17.39 0.82 15.64
CA SER A 34 18.03 0.29 16.83
C SER A 34 19.52 0.60 16.88
N PRO A 35 20.14 0.68 18.08
CA PRO A 35 21.57 0.96 18.25
C PRO A 35 22.53 -0.03 17.58
N GLY A 36 22.02 -1.15 17.05
CA GLY A 36 22.81 -2.15 16.32
C GLY A 36 23.15 -1.73 14.89
N TYR A 37 22.63 -0.60 14.42
CA TYR A 37 22.86 -0.08 13.07
C TYR A 37 23.35 1.37 13.13
N GLU A 38 24.21 1.71 12.18
CA GLU A 38 24.63 3.08 11.92
C GLU A 38 24.01 3.51 10.59
N TYR A 39 23.40 4.69 10.58
CA TYR A 39 22.75 5.26 9.41
C TYR A 39 22.86 6.78 9.47
N SER A 40 22.93 7.40 8.30
CA SER A 40 22.88 8.85 8.17
C SER A 40 21.45 9.37 8.06
N GLU A 41 21.28 10.68 8.18
CA GLU A 41 20.03 11.36 7.85
C GLU A 41 19.64 11.12 6.37
N GLU A 42 20.62 11.12 5.47
CA GLU A 42 20.42 10.86 4.04
C GLU A 42 19.88 9.44 3.77
N ASP A 43 20.38 8.43 4.48
CA ASP A 43 19.89 7.05 4.37
C ASP A 43 18.42 6.96 4.80
N THR A 44 18.08 7.66 5.89
CA THR A 44 16.71 7.72 6.42
C THR A 44 15.78 8.41 5.42
N GLU A 45 16.20 9.53 4.85
CA GLU A 45 15.44 10.28 3.85
C GLU A 45 15.18 9.44 2.59
N LYS A 46 16.20 8.72 2.09
CA LYS A 46 16.05 7.80 0.95
C LYS A 46 15.03 6.71 1.21
N ILE A 47 15.05 6.10 2.41
CA ILE A 47 14.09 5.05 2.80
C ILE A 47 12.66 5.59 2.75
N PHE A 48 12.39 6.71 3.42
CA PHE A 48 11.03 7.24 3.48
C PHE A 48 10.56 7.81 2.14
N THR A 49 11.45 8.40 1.36
CA THR A 49 11.14 8.87 0.00
C THR A 49 10.69 7.72 -0.89
N ALA A 50 11.41 6.60 -0.90
CA ALA A 50 11.05 5.43 -1.71
C ALA A 50 9.71 4.81 -1.26
N LEU A 51 9.46 4.72 0.05
CA LEU A 51 8.19 4.24 0.60
C LEU A 51 7.03 5.16 0.19
N GLN A 52 7.21 6.47 0.31
CA GLN A 52 6.19 7.46 -0.02
C GLN A 52 5.86 7.47 -1.52
N GLN A 53 6.87 7.46 -2.40
CA GLN A 53 6.67 7.35 -3.85
C GLN A 53 5.87 6.10 -4.24
N THR A 54 6.17 4.98 -3.60
CA THR A 54 5.43 3.72 -3.81
C THR A 54 3.96 3.86 -3.38
N LEU A 55 3.72 4.44 -2.20
CA LEU A 55 2.37 4.67 -1.71
C LEU A 55 1.57 5.60 -2.63
N ASP A 56 2.18 6.68 -3.12
CA ASP A 56 1.51 7.65 -3.97
C ASP A 56 1.18 7.06 -5.35
N GLY A 57 2.09 6.29 -5.96
CA GLY A 57 1.79 5.55 -7.19
C GLY A 57 0.63 4.56 -7.05
N VAL A 58 0.52 3.89 -5.89
CA VAL A 58 -0.61 3.01 -5.59
C VAL A 58 -1.91 3.81 -5.42
N LYS A 59 -1.89 4.92 -4.66
CA LYS A 59 -3.07 5.80 -4.50
C LYS A 59 -3.58 6.33 -5.83
N GLU A 60 -2.68 6.77 -6.71
CA GLU A 60 -3.05 7.21 -8.06
C GLU A 60 -3.76 6.10 -8.85
N SER A 61 -3.27 4.86 -8.75
CA SER A 61 -3.87 3.72 -9.44
C SER A 61 -5.31 3.43 -8.94
N PHE A 62 -5.60 3.68 -7.66
CA PHE A 62 -6.98 3.62 -7.14
C PHE A 62 -7.82 4.82 -7.61
N ALA A 63 -7.24 6.02 -7.66
CA ALA A 63 -7.93 7.23 -8.11
C ALA A 63 -8.32 7.16 -9.60
N LYS A 64 -7.43 6.67 -10.46
CA LYS A 64 -7.65 6.46 -11.92
C LYS A 64 -8.75 5.43 -12.21
N ARG A 65 -9.07 4.56 -11.24
CA ARG A 65 -10.13 3.54 -11.35
C ARG A 65 -11.51 4.03 -10.90
N LYS A 66 -11.66 5.29 -10.48
CA LYS A 66 -13.01 5.88 -10.38
C LYS A 66 -13.65 5.76 -11.78
N PRO A 67 -14.85 5.19 -11.91
CA PRO A 67 -15.51 5.14 -13.20
C PRO A 67 -15.61 6.58 -13.71
N LYS A 68 -15.13 6.85 -14.93
CA LYS A 68 -15.62 8.01 -15.67
C LYS A 68 -17.13 7.81 -15.70
N ILE A 69 -17.86 8.61 -14.94
CA ILE A 69 -19.30 8.71 -15.13
C ILE A 69 -19.46 9.19 -16.57
N LYS A 70 -19.68 8.26 -17.50
CA LYS A 70 -20.29 8.57 -18.81
C LYS A 70 -21.78 8.72 -18.52
N GLY A 71 -22.10 9.77 -17.78
CA GLY A 71 -23.44 10.27 -17.57
C GLY A 71 -23.41 11.67 -18.16
N PHE A 72 -23.62 11.74 -19.47
CA PHE A 72 -24.32 12.89 -20.00
C PHE A 72 -25.74 12.76 -19.45
N GLU A 73 -26.14 13.67 -18.55
CA GLU A 73 -27.54 13.87 -18.18
C GLU A 73 -27.80 15.38 -18.09
N LEU A 74 -28.56 15.84 -19.09
CA LEU A 74 -29.09 17.19 -19.42
C LEU A 74 -28.12 18.39 -19.40
#